data_AF-A0A7C1KWR4-F1
#
_entry.id   AF-A0A7C1KWR4-F1
#
_cell.length_a   1.000
_cell.length_b   1.000
_cell.length_c   1.000
_cell.angle_alpha   90.00
_cell.angle_beta   90.00
_cell.angle_gamma   90.00
#
_symmetry.space_group_name_H-M   'P 1'
#
loop_
_entity.id
_entity.type
_entity.pdbx_description
1 polymer ?
#
loop_
_entity_poly.entity_id
_entity_poly.type
_entity_poly.pdbx_seq_one_letter_code
_entity_poly.pdbx_strand_id
1 'polypeptide(L)'
;MPHYLCSWRRMMYLSKIFLSWGIAQNSYEIHRSLWKLFHRQSEKGRSFLFRVEKQLLRKGIELLMQSEDAPDKTEGNIHVFGCKEFNPKIVQGDVLHFRLYANPVKTIKDKDGRKNGKDEVKTCRVPLVSIDEQIKWVGKKFEDFAEIESLTVNGLPPIFFYKQSEKRRGKIQPVL
;
A
#
# COMPACT_ATOMS: atom_id res chain seq x y z
N MET A 1 13.23 3.32 -39.25
CA MET A 1 12.32 3.70 -38.16
C MET A 1 12.19 2.51 -37.22
N PRO A 2 12.96 2.43 -36.12
CA PRO A 2 12.84 1.31 -35.20
C PRO A 2 11.74 1.62 -34.17
N HIS A 3 10.70 0.79 -34.17
CA HIS A 3 9.76 0.66 -33.07
C HIS A 3 10.54 0.30 -31.80
N TYR A 4 10.57 1.21 -30.83
CA TYR A 4 10.95 0.89 -29.46
C TYR A 4 9.85 0.01 -28.86
N LEU A 5 9.97 -1.31 -29.02
CA LEU A 5 9.28 -2.26 -28.15
C LEU A 5 9.82 -2.01 -26.73
N CYS A 6 9.07 -1.23 -25.97
CA CYS A 6 9.34 -0.96 -24.57
C CYS A 6 9.14 -2.27 -23.79
N SER A 7 10.20 -3.08 -23.70
CA SER A 7 10.22 -4.35 -22.96
C SER A 7 10.19 -4.06 -21.45
N TRP A 8 9.02 -3.75 -20.92
CA TRP A 8 8.76 -3.80 -19.47
C TRP A 8 8.46 -5.24 -19.03
N ARG A 9 9.40 -6.17 -19.24
CA ARG A 9 9.42 -7.39 -18.43
C ARG A 9 10.08 -7.06 -17.09
N ARG A 10 9.36 -6.33 -16.22
CA ARG A 10 9.73 -6.28 -14.81
C ARG A 10 9.21 -7.55 -14.17
N MET A 11 10.09 -8.53 -14.05
CA MET A 11 9.87 -9.67 -13.17
C MET A 11 9.68 -9.12 -11.75
N MET A 12 8.58 -9.50 -11.11
CA MET A 12 8.29 -9.16 -9.73
C MET A 12 8.15 -10.45 -8.93
N TYR A 13 8.06 -10.32 -7.61
CA TYR A 13 7.82 -11.44 -6.71
C TYR A 13 6.53 -11.22 -5.93
N LEU A 14 5.78 -12.31 -5.74
CA LEU A 14 4.71 -12.38 -4.75
C LEU A 14 5.14 -13.29 -3.61
N SER A 15 5.04 -12.77 -2.40
CA SER A 15 5.43 -13.49 -1.19
C SER A 15 4.30 -13.49 -0.18
N LYS A 16 4.07 -14.67 0.42
CA LYS A 16 3.20 -14.81 1.58
C LYS A 16 4.04 -14.74 2.84
N ILE A 17 3.76 -13.79 3.71
CA ILE A 17 4.56 -13.50 4.90
C ILE A 17 3.68 -13.51 6.13
N PHE A 18 4.23 -14.00 7.23
CA PHE A 18 3.69 -13.88 8.56
C PHE A 18 4.59 -13.02 9.44
N LEU A 19 3.99 -12.08 10.17
CA LEU A 19 4.67 -11.26 11.16
C LEU A 19 4.09 -11.60 12.54
N SER A 20 4.95 -11.84 13.51
CA SER A 20 4.52 -12.14 14.88
C SER A 20 3.81 -10.95 15.52
N TRP A 21 3.04 -11.23 16.58
CA TRP A 21 2.25 -10.24 17.31
C TRP A 21 3.03 -9.00 17.72
N GLY A 22 4.29 -9.14 18.15
CA GLY A 22 5.12 -8.01 18.59
C GLY A 22 5.34 -6.94 17.51
N ILE A 23 5.36 -7.33 16.23
CA ILE A 23 5.49 -6.40 15.09
C ILE A 23 4.10 -5.93 14.62
N ALA A 24 3.12 -6.84 14.64
CA ALA A 24 1.81 -6.65 14.02
C ALA A 24 0.97 -5.49 14.61
N GLN A 25 1.31 -4.98 15.79
CA GLN A 25 0.54 -3.96 16.49
C GLN A 25 0.61 -2.56 15.84
N ASN A 26 1.63 -2.29 15.03
CA ASN A 26 1.87 -0.95 14.49
C ASN A 26 2.24 -1.01 13.01
N SER A 27 1.47 -0.31 12.18
CA SER A 27 1.70 -0.20 10.73
C SER A 27 3.11 0.28 10.37
N TYR A 28 3.72 1.13 11.19
CA TYR A 28 5.10 1.58 10.98
C TYR A 28 6.12 0.48 11.28
N GLU A 29 5.89 -0.33 12.32
CA GLU A 29 6.75 -1.49 12.61
C GLU A 29 6.63 -2.57 11.54
N ILE A 30 5.42 -2.83 11.05
CA ILE A 30 5.19 -3.72 9.90
C ILE A 30 6.03 -3.25 8.72
N HIS A 31 5.94 -1.96 8.37
CA HIS A 31 6.71 -1.40 7.26
C HIS A 31 8.23 -1.51 7.51
N ARG A 32 8.70 -1.12 8.69
CA ARG A 32 10.13 -1.19 9.06
C ARG A 32 10.67 -2.61 9.00
N SER A 33 9.91 -3.58 9.50
CA SER A 33 10.31 -5.00 9.49
C SER A 33 10.33 -5.57 8.09
N LEU A 34 9.32 -5.31 7.26
CA LEU A 34 9.32 -5.74 5.86
C LEU A 34 10.46 -5.12 5.05
N TRP A 35 10.84 -3.88 5.37
CA TRP A 35 11.98 -3.23 4.72
C TRP A 35 13.30 -3.96 4.94
N LYS A 36 13.48 -4.61 6.09
CA LYS A 36 14.71 -5.35 6.43
C LYS A 36 14.89 -6.62 5.60
N LEU A 37 13.84 -7.10 4.94
CA LEU A 37 13.90 -8.29 4.08
C LEU A 37 14.65 -8.05 2.76
N PHE A 38 15.22 -6.87 2.54
CA PHE A 38 15.93 -6.53 1.31
C PHE A 38 17.30 -5.91 1.64
N HIS A 39 18.37 -6.67 1.44
CA HIS A 39 19.76 -6.18 1.64
C HIS A 39 20.20 -5.21 0.54
N ARG A 40 19.72 -5.40 -0.70
CA ARG A 40 19.99 -4.52 -1.84
C ARG A 40 19.04 -3.34 -1.83
N GLN A 41 19.21 -2.49 -0.82
CA GLN A 41 18.53 -1.19 -0.77
C GLN A 41 19.13 -0.32 -1.87
N SER A 42 18.57 -0.41 -3.08
CA SER A 42 18.92 0.55 -4.11
C SER A 42 18.51 1.94 -3.64
N GLU A 43 19.29 2.96 -4.01
CA GLU A 43 19.03 4.38 -3.74
C GLU A 43 17.67 4.88 -4.29
N LYS A 44 16.85 4.00 -4.89
CA LYS A 44 15.59 4.26 -5.59
C LYS A 44 14.34 4.25 -4.71
N GLY A 45 14.48 4.06 -3.40
CA GLY A 45 13.35 4.08 -2.47
C GLY A 45 12.58 2.75 -2.40
N ARG A 46 11.31 2.79 -1.99
CA ARG A 46 10.51 1.61 -1.62
C ARG A 46 10.21 0.72 -2.84
N SER A 47 10.70 -0.52 -2.81
CA SER A 47 10.55 -1.51 -3.88
C SER A 47 9.46 -2.58 -3.62
N PHE A 48 8.57 -2.38 -2.64
CA PHE A 48 7.53 -3.36 -2.32
C PHE A 48 6.17 -2.74 -1.92
N LEU A 49 5.08 -3.44 -2.20
CA LEU A 49 3.73 -3.20 -1.72
C LEU A 49 3.27 -4.38 -0.86
N PHE A 50 2.35 -4.16 0.07
CA PHE A 50 1.77 -5.25 0.84
C PHE A 50 0.32 -4.97 1.24
N ARG A 51 -0.41 -6.05 1.51
CA ARG A 51 -1.77 -6.03 2.05
C ARG A 51 -1.88 -7.06 3.17
N VAL A 52 -2.42 -6.65 4.32
CA VAL A 52 -2.75 -7.57 5.40
C VAL A 52 -3.98 -8.38 4.99
N GLU A 53 -3.85 -9.71 4.98
CA GLU A 53 -4.93 -10.62 4.58
C GLU A 53 -5.68 -11.19 5.78
N LYS A 54 -4.95 -11.49 6.86
CA LYS A 54 -5.55 -12.06 8.09
C LYS A 54 -4.87 -11.49 9.33
N GLN A 55 -5.67 -11.18 10.34
CA GLN A 55 -5.19 -10.93 11.69
C GLN A 55 -5.48 -12.17 12.55
N LEU A 56 -4.44 -12.74 13.13
CA LEU A 56 -4.53 -13.92 13.99
C LEU A 56 -4.40 -13.45 15.44
N LEU A 57 -5.51 -13.53 16.18
CA LEU A 57 -5.61 -13.03 17.55
C LEU A 57 -4.43 -13.52 18.42
N ARG A 58 -3.68 -12.58 18.99
CA ARG A 58 -2.48 -12.82 19.84
C ARG A 58 -1.34 -13.61 19.18
N LYS A 59 -1.43 -13.93 17.89
CA LYS A 59 -0.38 -14.63 17.14
C LYS A 59 0.39 -13.70 16.22
N GLY A 60 -0.30 -12.85 15.47
CA GLY A 60 0.32 -12.00 14.47
C GLY A 60 -0.59 -11.70 13.28
N ILE A 61 0.02 -11.43 12.13
CA ILE A 61 -0.70 -11.14 10.88
C ILE A 61 -0.12 -11.92 9.71
N GLU A 62 -0.99 -12.35 8.80
CA GLU A 62 -0.60 -12.82 7.47
C GLU A 62 -0.78 -11.68 6.46
N LEU A 63 0.20 -11.51 5.59
CA LEU A 63 0.18 -10.52 4.53
C LEU A 63 0.62 -11.11 3.19
N LEU A 64 0.08 -10.53 2.13
CA LEU A 64 0.54 -10.70 0.77
C LEU A 64 1.43 -9.51 0.43
N MET A 65 2.65 -9.79 -0.03
CA MET A 65 3.62 -8.78 -0.44
C MET A 65 3.95 -8.94 -1.92
N GLN A 66 4.04 -7.83 -2.64
CA GLN A 66 4.57 -7.73 -4.00
C GLN A 66 5.85 -6.91 -3.97
N SER A 67 6.95 -7.42 -4.52
CA SER A 67 8.24 -6.74 -4.50
C SER A 67 8.99 -6.86 -5.83
N GLU A 68 9.90 -5.94 -6.12
CA GLU A 68 10.78 -6.02 -7.29
C GLU A 68 11.82 -7.14 -7.13
N ASP A 69 12.39 -7.29 -5.93
CA ASP A 69 13.33 -8.34 -5.58
C ASP A 69 12.66 -9.44 -4.74
N ALA A 70 13.21 -10.65 -4.76
CA ALA A 70 12.80 -11.69 -3.83
C ALA A 70 13.21 -11.28 -2.41
N PRO A 71 12.32 -11.35 -1.40
CA PRO A 71 12.73 -11.09 -0.03
C PRO A 71 13.73 -12.14 0.44
N ASP A 72 14.66 -11.71 1.28
CA ASP A 72 15.54 -12.59 1.99
C ASP A 72 14.76 -13.53 2.92
N LYS A 73 15.38 -14.68 3.23
CA LYS A 73 14.74 -15.73 4.03
C LYS A 73 14.49 -15.23 5.46
N THR A 74 13.55 -15.91 6.11
CA THR A 74 13.04 -15.67 7.48
C THR A 74 14.08 -15.11 8.46
N GLU A 75 13.76 -14.00 9.12
CA GLU A 75 14.59 -13.42 10.17
C GLU A 75 13.73 -13.13 11.41
N GLY A 76 14.10 -13.73 12.55
CA GLY A 76 13.49 -13.48 13.85
C GLY A 76 11.96 -13.63 13.85
N ASN A 77 11.26 -12.49 13.93
CA ASN A 77 9.80 -12.39 14.03
C ASN A 77 9.08 -12.35 12.66
N ILE A 78 9.80 -12.61 11.56
CA ILE A 78 9.31 -12.54 10.19
C ILE A 78 9.46 -13.91 9.52
N HIS A 79 8.34 -14.46 9.06
CA HIS A 79 8.30 -15.76 8.40
C HIS A 79 7.77 -15.62 6.97
N VAL A 80 8.62 -15.81 5.97
CA VAL A 80 8.24 -15.93 4.55
C VAL A 80 7.80 -17.38 4.30
N PHE A 81 6.48 -17.62 4.17
CA PHE A 81 5.92 -18.94 3.92
C PHE A 81 6.15 -19.43 2.48
N GLY A 82 6.26 -18.50 1.54
CA GLY A 82 6.50 -18.80 0.15
C GLY A 82 6.77 -17.53 -0.63
N CYS A 83 7.61 -17.66 -1.65
CA CYS A 83 7.92 -16.60 -2.60
C CYS A 83 7.90 -17.21 -3.99
N LYS A 84 7.24 -16.55 -4.93
CA LYS A 84 7.20 -16.96 -6.33
C LYS A 84 7.38 -15.76 -7.24
N GLU A 85 7.98 -16.00 -8.40
CA GLU A 85 7.97 -15.03 -9.49
C GLU A 85 6.53 -14.75 -9.92
N PHE A 86 6.27 -13.47 -10.19
CA PHE A 86 4.99 -12.96 -10.63
C PHE A 86 5.22 -12.12 -11.89
N ASN A 87 4.80 -12.69 -13.01
CA ASN A 87 4.88 -12.10 -14.33
C ASN A 87 3.49 -12.11 -14.97
N PRO A 88 2.58 -11.21 -14.55
CA PRO A 88 1.23 -11.17 -15.07
C PRO A 88 1.27 -10.85 -16.57
N LYS A 89 0.61 -11.66 -17.37
CA LYS A 89 0.39 -11.42 -18.80
C LYS A 89 -1.03 -10.92 -18.95
N ILE A 90 -1.18 -9.60 -19.03
CA ILE A 90 -2.46 -8.93 -19.23
C ILE A 90 -2.49 -8.42 -20.66
N VAL A 91 -3.55 -8.74 -21.40
CA VAL A 91 -3.79 -8.24 -22.74
C VAL A 91 -4.99 -7.31 -22.75
N GLN A 92 -5.04 -6.42 -23.74
CA GLN A 92 -6.18 -5.51 -23.89
C GLN A 92 -7.46 -6.32 -24.13
N GLY A 93 -8.51 -6.00 -23.38
CA GLY A 93 -9.78 -6.71 -23.41
C GLY A 93 -9.93 -7.81 -22.35
N ASP A 94 -8.88 -8.12 -21.58
CA ASP A 94 -9.01 -9.04 -20.44
C ASP A 94 -9.97 -8.46 -19.39
N VAL A 95 -10.95 -9.26 -18.98
CA VAL A 95 -11.83 -8.96 -17.85
C VAL A 95 -11.26 -9.61 -16.61
N LEU A 96 -10.90 -8.80 -15.62
CA LEU A 96 -10.18 -9.25 -14.42
C LEU A 96 -10.88 -8.81 -13.14
N HIS A 97 -10.89 -9.70 -12.16
CA HIS A 97 -11.20 -9.32 -10.79
C HIS A 97 -10.00 -8.63 -10.13
N PHE A 98 -10.28 -7.59 -9.35
CA PHE A 98 -9.27 -6.92 -8.54
C PHE A 98 -9.74 -6.74 -7.10
N ARG A 99 -8.78 -6.48 -6.22
CA ARG A 99 -9.01 -6.13 -4.82
C ARG A 99 -7.96 -5.12 -4.37
N LEU A 100 -8.39 -3.93 -3.96
CA LEU A 100 -7.51 -2.81 -3.68
C LEU A 100 -7.73 -2.25 -2.27
N TYR A 101 -6.70 -2.31 -1.44
CA TYR A 101 -6.68 -1.61 -0.17
C TYR A 101 -6.17 -0.18 -0.39
N ALA A 102 -7.02 0.82 -0.21
CA ALA A 102 -6.70 2.22 -0.53
C ALA A 102 -7.03 3.18 0.63
N ASN A 103 -6.53 4.42 0.54
CA ASN A 103 -6.88 5.52 1.43
C ASN A 103 -7.42 6.70 0.60
N PRO A 104 -8.72 6.70 0.22
CA PRO A 104 -9.31 7.76 -0.57
C PRO A 104 -9.34 9.06 0.22
N VAL A 105 -8.56 10.04 -0.23
CA VAL A 105 -8.39 11.33 0.46
C VAL A 105 -8.48 12.49 -0.52
N LYS A 106 -8.93 13.64 -0.01
CA LYS A 106 -8.77 14.95 -0.65
C LYS A 106 -7.88 15.86 0.20
N THR A 107 -7.20 16.79 -0.46
CA THR A 107 -6.37 17.79 0.21
C THR A 107 -7.17 19.09 0.35
N ILE A 108 -7.26 19.60 1.58
CA ILE A 108 -7.93 20.88 1.89
C ILE A 108 -6.97 21.80 2.65
N LYS A 109 -7.23 23.11 2.64
CA LYS A 109 -6.55 24.03 3.56
C LYS A 109 -6.97 23.75 5.01
N ASP A 110 -6.03 23.89 5.93
CA ASP A 110 -6.27 23.71 7.36
C ASP A 110 -7.30 24.75 7.84
N LYS A 111 -8.41 24.26 8.42
CA LYS A 111 -9.52 25.12 8.87
C LYS A 111 -9.13 26.06 10.00
N ASP A 112 -8.15 25.66 10.82
CA ASP A 112 -7.67 26.46 11.95
C ASP A 112 -6.58 27.46 11.51
N GLY A 113 -6.30 27.56 10.20
CA GLY A 113 -5.34 28.51 9.64
C GLY A 113 -3.89 28.24 10.06
N ARG A 114 -3.58 27.04 10.58
CA ARG A 114 -2.23 26.71 11.05
C ARG A 114 -1.24 26.86 9.92
N LYS A 115 -0.11 27.49 10.18
CA LYS A 115 0.92 27.74 9.17
C LYS A 115 1.95 26.60 9.09
N ASN A 116 2.55 26.44 7.92
CA ASN A 116 3.70 25.56 7.70
C ASN A 116 5.01 26.31 8.04
N GLY A 117 6.17 25.66 7.86
CA GLY A 117 7.48 26.29 8.09
C GLY A 117 7.84 27.42 7.12
N LYS A 118 6.99 27.70 6.12
CA LYS A 118 7.12 28.79 5.14
C LYS A 118 6.08 29.91 5.37
N ASP A 119 5.42 29.91 6.53
CA ASP A 119 4.38 30.88 6.90
C ASP A 119 3.09 30.84 6.03
N GLU A 120 2.89 29.75 5.27
CA GLU A 120 1.67 29.53 4.47
C GLU A 120 0.66 28.67 5.22
N VAL A 121 -0.64 28.84 4.94
CA VAL A 121 -1.68 27.96 5.52
C VAL A 121 -1.41 26.51 5.11
N LYS A 122 -1.25 25.66 6.12
CA LYS A 122 -0.99 24.23 5.97
C LYS A 122 -2.13 23.56 5.20
N THR A 123 -1.79 22.57 4.40
CA THR A 123 -2.78 21.67 3.79
C THR A 123 -2.90 20.37 4.58
N CYS A 124 -4.13 19.88 4.71
CA CYS A 124 -4.46 18.66 5.42
C CYS A 124 -5.14 17.66 4.45
N ARG A 125 -4.73 16.40 4.53
CA ARG A 125 -5.41 15.30 3.84
C ARG A 125 -6.57 14.83 4.71
N VAL A 126 -7.77 14.85 4.15
CA VAL A 126 -8.99 14.38 4.82
C VAL A 126 -9.59 13.22 4.03
N PRO A 127 -10.12 12.20 4.72
CA PRO A 127 -10.76 11.07 4.04
C PRO A 127 -12.03 11.49 3.31
N LEU A 128 -12.29 10.82 2.19
CA LEU A 128 -13.59 10.87 1.52
C LEU A 128 -14.55 9.97 2.29
N VAL A 129 -15.66 10.54 2.75
CA VAL A 129 -16.62 9.83 3.63
C VAL A 129 -17.78 9.25 2.83
N SER A 130 -18.19 9.91 1.75
CA SER A 130 -19.24 9.41 0.87
C SER A 130 -18.74 8.27 -0.01
N ILE A 131 -19.57 7.23 -0.14
CA ILE A 131 -19.33 6.10 -1.04
C ILE A 131 -19.16 6.56 -2.49
N ASP A 132 -19.96 7.53 -2.94
CA ASP A 132 -19.90 8.04 -4.31
C ASP A 132 -18.59 8.79 -4.56
N GLU A 133 -18.10 9.55 -3.58
CA GLU A 133 -16.79 10.21 -3.66
C GLU A 133 -15.66 9.16 -3.72
N GLN A 134 -15.77 8.06 -2.98
CA GLN A 134 -14.79 6.97 -2.99
C GLN A 134 -14.79 6.22 -4.32
N ILE A 135 -15.97 5.89 -4.87
CA ILE A 135 -16.11 5.25 -6.18
C ILE A 135 -15.51 6.14 -7.28
N LYS A 136 -15.87 7.43 -7.29
CA LYS A 136 -15.29 8.41 -8.24
C LYS A 136 -13.77 8.51 -8.09
N TRP A 137 -13.27 8.49 -6.86
CA TRP A 137 -11.83 8.52 -6.60
C TRP A 137 -11.13 7.28 -7.17
N VAL A 138 -11.69 6.08 -7.00
CA VAL A 138 -11.14 4.85 -7.59
C VAL A 138 -11.24 4.88 -9.11
N GLY A 139 -12.38 5.27 -9.67
CA GLY A 139 -12.57 5.41 -11.12
C GLY A 139 -11.52 6.33 -11.75
N LYS A 140 -11.28 7.49 -11.14
CA LYS A 140 -10.21 8.40 -11.57
C LYS A 140 -8.80 7.79 -11.49
N LYS A 141 -8.57 6.82 -10.61
CA LYS A 141 -7.27 6.12 -10.53
C LYS A 141 -7.10 5.05 -11.59
N PHE A 142 -8.17 4.61 -12.24
CA PHE A 142 -8.15 3.57 -13.27
C PHE A 142 -8.34 4.16 -14.69
N GLU A 143 -8.81 5.40 -14.81
CA GLU A 143 -9.22 6.05 -16.07
C GLU A 143 -8.21 5.92 -17.23
N ASP A 144 -6.91 5.93 -16.93
CA ASP A 144 -5.85 5.87 -17.93
C ASP A 144 -5.49 4.46 -18.41
N PHE A 145 -5.93 3.38 -17.72
CA PHE A 145 -5.45 2.02 -18.00
C PHE A 145 -6.48 0.90 -17.90
N ALA A 146 -7.67 1.14 -17.35
CA ALA A 146 -8.72 0.14 -17.26
C ALA A 146 -10.12 0.76 -17.09
N GLU A 147 -11.13 0.07 -17.61
CA GLU A 147 -12.53 0.35 -17.32
C GLU A 147 -13.00 -0.48 -16.12
N ILE A 148 -13.79 0.12 -15.24
CA ILE A 148 -14.35 -0.56 -14.06
C ILE A 148 -15.78 -0.99 -14.38
N GLU A 149 -15.99 -2.30 -14.61
CA GLU A 149 -17.35 -2.85 -14.83
C GLU A 149 -18.21 -2.83 -13.56
N SER A 150 -17.61 -3.18 -12.41
CA SER A 150 -18.30 -3.17 -11.13
C SER A 150 -17.33 -2.86 -9.99
N LEU A 151 -17.81 -2.13 -8.99
CA LEU A 151 -17.03 -1.75 -7.82
C LEU A 151 -17.89 -1.75 -6.57
N THR A 152 -17.46 -2.52 -5.58
CA THR A 152 -17.97 -2.45 -4.20
C THR A 152 -16.86 -1.89 -3.33
N VAL A 153 -17.16 -0.85 -2.55
CA VAL A 153 -16.20 -0.26 -1.62
C VAL A 153 -16.65 -0.52 -0.19
N ASN A 154 -15.77 -1.12 0.60
CA ASN A 154 -16.03 -1.45 2.00
C ASN A 154 -15.17 -0.56 2.91
N GLY A 155 -15.83 0.20 3.79
CA GLY A 155 -15.13 0.98 4.81
C GLY A 155 -14.41 0.06 5.80
N LEU A 156 -13.18 0.43 6.16
CA LEU A 156 -12.39 -0.29 7.16
C LEU A 156 -12.17 0.54 8.42
N PRO A 157 -11.86 -0.10 9.57
CA PRO A 157 -11.49 0.63 10.77
C PRO A 157 -10.27 1.55 10.53
N PRO A 158 -10.23 2.73 11.17
CA PRO A 158 -9.10 3.62 11.03
C PRO A 158 -7.82 3.02 11.60
N ILE A 159 -6.71 3.22 10.89
CA ILE A 159 -5.38 2.87 11.35
C ILE A 159 -4.76 4.10 11.99
N PHE A 160 -4.43 4.00 13.27
CA PHE A 160 -3.65 5.00 13.98
C PHE A 160 -2.18 4.62 13.96
N PHE A 161 -1.31 5.63 13.85
CA PHE A 161 0.13 5.43 13.89
C PHE A 161 0.83 6.59 14.58
N TYR A 162 2.04 6.36 15.06
CA TYR A 162 2.88 7.38 15.68
C TYR A 162 4.18 7.53 14.88
N LYS A 163 4.44 8.75 14.39
CA LYS A 163 5.68 9.09 13.70
C LYS A 163 6.65 9.68 14.70
N GLN A 164 7.63 8.88 15.12
CA GLN A 164 8.63 9.28 16.13
C GLN A 164 9.43 10.52 15.71
N SER A 165 9.84 10.60 14.44
CA SER A 165 10.65 11.73 13.92
C SER A 165 9.94 13.08 13.99
N GLU A 166 8.60 13.09 13.92
CA GLU A 166 7.77 14.31 14.00
C GLU A 166 7.04 14.43 15.34
N LYS A 167 7.27 13.48 16.26
CA LYS A 167 6.54 13.32 17.54
C LYS A 167 5.01 13.45 17.38
N ARG A 168 4.46 12.96 16.27
CA ARG A 168 3.07 13.21 15.86
C ARG A 168 2.28 11.92 15.69
N ARG A 169 1.02 11.93 16.15
CA ARG A 169 0.03 10.89 15.85
C ARG A 169 -0.63 11.17 14.51
N GLY A 170 -0.80 10.13 13.72
CA GLY A 170 -1.49 10.16 12.43
C GLY A 170 -2.65 9.18 12.37
N LYS A 171 -3.55 9.41 11.41
CA LYS A 171 -4.71 8.56 11.12
C LYS A 171 -4.76 8.28 9.62
N ILE A 172 -5.04 7.04 9.26
CA ILE A 172 -5.42 6.59 7.91
C ILE A 172 -6.82 6.03 8.02
N GLN A 173 -7.69 6.33 7.04
CA GLN A 173 -9.05 5.82 6.97
C GLN A 173 -9.17 5.00 5.69
N PRO A 174 -8.84 3.70 5.76
CA PRO A 174 -8.75 2.89 4.57
C PRO A 174 -10.12 2.37 4.11
N VAL A 175 -10.14 1.92 2.86
CA VAL A 175 -11.24 1.18 2.25
C VAL A 175 -10.68 -0.04 1.50
N LEU A 176 -11.53 -1.05 1.30
CA LEU A 176 -11.24 -2.26 0.51
C LEU A 176 -12.21 -2.41 -0.66
#